data_AF-A0A520LDQ1-F1
#
_entry.id   AF-A0A520LDQ1-F1
#
_cell.length_a   1.000
_cell.length_b   1.000
_cell.length_c   1.000
_cell.angle_alpha   90.00
_cell.angle_beta   90.00
_cell.angle_gamma   90.00
#
_symmetry.space_group_name_H-M   'P 1'
#
loop_
_entity.id
_entity.type
_entity.pdbx_description
1 polymer ?
#
loop_
_entity_poly.entity_id
_entity_poly.type
_entity_poly.pdbx_seq_one_letter_code
_entity_poly.pdbx_strand_id
1 'polypeptide(L)'
;MCAKRNSSSLVEIYQDFKDEDEFVVTCFSVDPENDTEELLSSVRDGLKLEKSNWWFLRAEREELWDFMTKEMFFTTIKERTDPIHVAQKGRWAHDMGYQLYRGDTLVYKWDEGLPLDQLRGEIKDALAGLRKVSESKKL
;
A
#
# COMPACT_ATOMS: atom_id res chain seq x y z
N MET A 1 14.44 -1.32 4.63
CA MET A 1 14.07 -0.07 3.92
C MET A 1 12.75 -0.30 3.20
N CYS A 2 11.79 0.62 3.30
CA CYS A 2 10.44 0.51 2.69
C CYS A 2 10.49 0.17 1.20
N ALA A 3 11.40 0.84 0.46
CA ALA A 3 11.67 0.55 -0.94
C ALA A 3 11.99 -0.92 -1.25
N LYS A 4 12.77 -1.62 -0.38
CA LYS A 4 13.16 -3.03 -0.59
C LYS A 4 12.00 -4.01 -0.40
N ARG A 5 11.04 -3.69 0.47
CA ARG A 5 9.83 -4.49 0.67
C ARG A 5 8.83 -4.24 -0.46
N ASN A 6 8.57 -2.96 -0.76
CA ASN A 6 7.70 -2.59 -1.87
C ASN A 6 8.22 -3.19 -3.18
N SER A 7 9.53 -3.24 -3.39
CA SER A 7 10.16 -3.84 -4.57
C SER A 7 10.19 -5.38 -4.59
N SER A 8 9.68 -6.09 -3.58
CA SER A 8 9.67 -7.56 -3.55
C SER A 8 8.26 -8.10 -3.34
N SER A 9 7.78 -8.15 -2.09
CA SER A 9 6.55 -8.85 -1.73
C SER A 9 5.29 -8.24 -2.35
N LEU A 10 5.18 -6.91 -2.36
CA LEU A 10 4.00 -6.23 -2.94
C LEU A 10 4.00 -6.29 -4.48
N VAL A 11 5.17 -6.16 -5.11
CA VAL A 11 5.30 -6.32 -6.56
C VAL A 11 4.94 -7.74 -6.98
N GLU A 12 5.35 -8.76 -6.22
CA GLU A 12 4.99 -10.15 -6.50
C GLU A 12 3.46 -10.35 -6.46
N ILE A 13 2.81 -9.89 -5.39
CA ILE A 13 1.34 -9.93 -5.27
C ILE A 13 0.68 -9.17 -6.42
N TYR A 14 1.19 -7.97 -6.74
CA TYR A 14 0.67 -7.20 -7.86
C TYR A 14 0.77 -7.95 -9.19
N GLN A 15 1.90 -8.58 -9.49
CA GLN A 15 2.04 -9.34 -10.74
C GLN A 15 1.05 -10.52 -10.83
N ASP A 16 0.64 -11.10 -9.70
CA ASP A 16 -0.34 -12.18 -9.66
C ASP A 16 -1.79 -11.71 -9.94
N PHE A 17 -2.09 -10.43 -9.68
CA PHE A 17 -3.47 -9.89 -9.73
C PHE A 17 -3.63 -8.66 -10.63
N LYS A 18 -2.59 -8.19 -11.32
CA LYS A 18 -2.64 -6.96 -12.13
C LYS A 18 -3.65 -7.00 -13.30
N ASP A 19 -4.06 -8.19 -13.71
CA ASP A 19 -5.05 -8.36 -14.78
C ASP A 19 -6.50 -8.36 -14.23
N GLU A 20 -6.67 -8.23 -12.91
CA GLU A 20 -7.97 -8.07 -12.26
C GLU A 20 -8.34 -6.58 -12.18
N ASP A 21 -9.37 -6.17 -12.93
CA ASP A 21 -9.80 -4.76 -13.03
C ASP A 21 -10.22 -4.17 -11.66
N GLU A 22 -10.72 -5.01 -10.75
CA GLU A 22 -11.12 -4.59 -9.40
C GLU A 22 -9.97 -4.58 -8.38
N PHE A 23 -8.76 -4.94 -8.78
CA PHE A 23 -7.59 -4.96 -7.90
C PHE A 23 -6.72 -3.71 -8.11
N VAL A 24 -6.54 -2.93 -7.04
CA VAL A 24 -5.70 -1.72 -7.05
C VAL A 24 -4.77 -1.74 -5.85
N VAL A 25 -3.49 -1.44 -6.08
CA VAL A 25 -2.50 -1.20 -5.03
C VAL A 25 -2.34 0.30 -4.80
N THR A 26 -2.51 0.75 -3.56
CA THR A 26 -2.29 2.15 -3.17
C THR A 26 -1.15 2.25 -2.17
N CYS A 27 -0.25 3.20 -2.40
CA CYS A 27 0.91 3.48 -1.56
C CYS A 27 0.84 4.94 -1.11
N PHE A 28 0.57 5.17 0.17
CA PHE A 28 0.54 6.51 0.76
C PHE A 28 1.97 6.93 1.14
N SER A 29 2.39 8.11 0.67
CA SER A 29 3.69 8.67 1.01
C SER A 29 3.74 9.07 2.49
N VAL A 30 4.78 8.66 3.20
CA VAL A 30 5.07 9.17 4.55
C VAL A 30 5.92 10.45 4.51
N ASP A 31 6.45 10.81 3.33
CA ASP A 31 7.26 12.02 3.10
C ASP A 31 6.82 12.76 1.82
N PRO A 32 5.58 13.27 1.78
CA PRO A 32 5.00 13.79 0.55
C PRO A 32 5.74 15.01 -0.02
N GLU A 33 6.55 15.72 0.78
CA GLU A 33 7.39 16.83 0.33
C GLU A 33 8.59 16.37 -0.50
N ASN A 34 9.16 15.19 -0.19
CA ASN A 34 10.35 14.65 -0.88
C ASN A 34 9.98 13.60 -1.94
N ASP A 35 8.87 12.91 -1.77
CA ASP A 35 8.33 11.96 -2.73
C ASP A 35 7.67 12.70 -3.90
N THR A 36 8.46 13.37 -4.75
CA THR A 36 7.91 14.15 -5.88
C THR A 36 7.24 13.26 -6.92
N GLU A 37 6.41 13.87 -7.78
CA GLU A 37 5.74 13.13 -8.85
C GLU A 37 6.75 12.48 -9.81
N GLU A 38 7.83 13.20 -10.12
CA GLU A 38 8.92 12.71 -10.96
C GLU A 38 9.61 11.49 -10.33
N LEU A 39 9.90 11.56 -9.03
CA LEU A 39 10.52 10.45 -8.30
C LEU A 39 9.59 9.22 -8.28
N LEU A 40 8.32 9.42 -7.91
CA LEU A 40 7.34 8.33 -7.86
C LEU A 40 7.05 7.75 -9.25
N SER A 41 7.06 8.57 -10.30
CA SER A 41 6.98 8.09 -11.68
C SER A 41 8.18 7.22 -12.03
N SER A 42 9.39 7.68 -11.71
CA SER A 42 10.61 6.90 -11.95
C SER A 42 10.60 5.57 -11.19
N VAL A 43 10.06 5.54 -9.96
CA VAL A 43 9.90 4.29 -9.18
C VAL A 43 8.92 3.35 -9.87
N ARG A 44 7.74 3.86 -10.29
CA ARG A 44 6.74 3.08 -11.02
C ARG A 44 7.33 2.45 -12.28
N ASP A 45 8.02 3.25 -13.09
CA ASP A 45 8.58 2.83 -14.37
C ASP A 45 9.72 1.83 -14.15
N GLY A 46 10.59 2.06 -13.15
CA GLY A 46 11.68 1.16 -12.79
C GLY A 46 11.21 -0.21 -12.29
N LEU A 47 10.04 -0.27 -11.64
CA LEU A 47 9.40 -1.50 -11.17
C LEU A 47 8.41 -2.10 -12.19
N LYS A 48 8.22 -1.47 -13.36
CA LYS A 48 7.27 -1.87 -14.42
C LYS A 48 5.83 -2.03 -13.92
N LEU A 49 5.39 -1.05 -13.14
CA LEU A 49 4.04 -1.01 -12.58
C LEU A 49 3.11 -0.17 -13.46
N GLU A 50 1.85 -0.55 -13.56
CA GLU A 50 0.89 0.16 -14.41
C GLU A 50 0.15 1.25 -13.63
N LYS A 51 -0.07 2.40 -14.29
CA LYS A 51 -0.81 3.53 -13.70
C LYS A 51 -2.29 3.22 -13.45
N SER A 52 -2.87 2.27 -14.17
CA SER A 52 -4.27 1.86 -14.07
C SER A 52 -4.60 1.32 -12.69
N ASN A 53 -3.70 0.53 -12.10
CA ASN A 53 -3.97 -0.24 -10.88
C ASN A 53 -2.84 -0.22 -9.84
N TRP A 54 -1.82 0.65 -9.99
CA TRP A 54 -0.88 0.97 -8.92
C TRP A 54 -0.73 2.48 -8.75
N TRP A 55 -1.17 2.99 -7.59
CA TRP A 55 -1.20 4.43 -7.29
C TRP A 55 -0.27 4.79 -6.14
N PHE A 56 0.56 5.80 -6.37
CA PHE A 56 1.26 6.51 -5.30
C PHE A 56 0.45 7.74 -4.92
N LEU A 57 0.12 7.88 -3.64
CA LEU A 57 -0.75 8.92 -3.13
C LEU A 57 0.04 9.90 -2.28
N ARG A 58 -0.21 11.19 -2.53
CA ARG A 58 0.37 12.32 -1.82
C ARG A 58 -0.73 13.29 -1.43
N ALA A 59 -0.53 13.95 -0.30
CA ALA A 59 -1.34 15.06 0.18
C ALA A 59 -0.45 15.94 1.08
N GLU A 60 -1.03 16.93 1.75
CA GLU A 60 -0.37 17.67 2.82
C GLU A 60 0.07 16.68 3.92
N ARG A 61 1.26 16.87 4.51
CA ARG A 61 1.89 15.89 5.39
C ARG A 61 1.08 15.66 6.65
N GLU A 62 0.68 16.73 7.34
CA GLU A 62 -0.05 16.64 8.60
C GLU A 62 -1.42 15.98 8.37
N GLU A 63 -2.16 16.40 7.34
CA GLU A 63 -3.44 15.79 6.97
C GLU A 63 -3.30 14.30 6.65
N LEU A 64 -2.27 13.94 5.87
CA LEU A 64 -2.05 12.56 5.47
C LEU A 64 -1.63 11.68 6.65
N TRP A 65 -0.78 12.18 7.54
CA TRP A 65 -0.39 11.47 8.76
C TRP A 65 -1.56 11.31 9.72
N ASP A 66 -2.39 12.33 9.86
CA ASP A 66 -3.62 12.25 10.66
C ASP A 66 -4.56 11.19 10.09
N PHE A 67 -4.78 11.17 8.78
CA PHE A 67 -5.59 10.14 8.14
C PHE A 67 -5.02 8.73 8.36
N MET A 68 -3.72 8.53 8.11
CA MET A 68 -3.08 7.22 8.30
C MET A 68 -3.15 6.73 9.75
N THR A 69 -3.06 7.63 10.73
CA THR A 69 -3.02 7.23 12.15
C THR A 69 -4.40 7.14 12.80
N LYS A 70 -5.32 8.05 12.46
CA LYS A 70 -6.65 8.15 13.08
C LYS A 70 -7.69 7.30 12.36
N GLU A 71 -7.66 7.28 11.04
CA GLU A 71 -8.67 6.59 10.21
C GLU A 71 -8.18 5.21 9.75
N MET A 72 -6.91 5.11 9.36
CA MET A 72 -6.32 3.82 8.96
C MET A 72 -5.68 3.07 10.14
N PHE A 73 -5.61 3.65 11.34
CA PHE A 73 -5.07 2.99 12.53
C PHE A 73 -3.62 2.48 12.41
N PHE A 74 -2.81 3.07 11.53
CA PHE A 74 -1.37 2.82 11.51
C PHE A 74 -0.68 3.48 12.71
N THR A 75 0.47 2.93 13.13
CA THR A 75 1.24 3.51 14.24
C THR A 75 1.75 4.92 13.92
N THR A 76 1.90 5.75 14.94
CA THR A 76 2.41 7.13 14.82
C THR A 76 3.73 7.19 14.05
N ILE A 77 3.77 8.07 13.06
CA ILE A 77 4.96 8.35 12.25
C ILE A 77 5.91 9.25 13.06
N LYS A 78 7.19 8.89 13.09
CA LYS A 78 8.22 9.59 13.87
C LYS A 78 9.48 9.85 13.05
N GLU A 79 10.06 11.01 13.19
CA GLU A 79 11.37 11.30 12.61
C GLU A 79 12.47 10.51 13.32
N ARG A 80 13.36 9.90 12.54
CA ARG A 80 14.63 9.36 13.01
C ARG A 80 15.69 10.44 12.85
N THR A 81 16.41 10.73 13.94
CA THR A 81 17.51 11.72 13.94
C THR A 81 18.89 11.08 13.97
N ASP A 82 18.99 9.79 14.36
CA ASP A 82 20.23 9.03 14.31
C ASP A 82 20.66 8.80 12.85
N PRO A 83 21.82 9.32 12.40
CA PRO A 83 22.26 9.20 11.01
C PRO A 83 22.42 7.76 10.51
N ILE A 84 22.83 6.82 11.39
CA ILE A 84 22.97 5.41 11.05
C ILE A 84 21.59 4.81 10.78
N HIS A 85 20.62 5.11 11.65
CA HIS A 85 19.25 4.65 11.46
C HIS A 85 18.58 5.28 10.24
N VAL A 86 18.80 6.57 9.98
CA VAL A 86 18.30 7.25 8.78
C VAL A 86 18.83 6.58 7.52
N ALA A 87 20.15 6.34 7.45
CA ALA A 87 20.77 5.70 6.29
C ALA A 87 20.26 4.26 6.06
N GLN A 88 20.00 3.49 7.11
CA GLN A 88 19.58 2.09 7.00
C GLN A 88 18.07 1.91 6.79
N LYS A 89 17.26 2.75 7.42
CA LYS A 89 15.80 2.55 7.56
C LYS A 89 14.96 3.68 6.97
N GLY A 90 15.58 4.77 6.52
CA GLY A 90 14.91 5.98 6.08
C GLY A 90 14.60 6.93 7.23
N ARG A 91 14.30 8.20 6.89
CA ARG A 91 14.04 9.28 7.84
C ARG A 91 12.81 9.04 8.72
N TRP A 92 11.76 8.44 8.17
CA TRP A 92 10.48 8.29 8.87
C TRP A 92 10.29 6.86 9.40
N ALA A 93 10.16 6.73 10.72
CA ALA A 93 9.67 5.52 11.36
C ALA A 93 8.14 5.48 11.27
N HIS A 94 7.60 4.39 10.74
CA HIS A 94 6.18 4.22 10.47
C HIS A 94 5.84 2.73 10.49
N ASP A 95 4.54 2.44 10.56
CA ASP A 95 4.02 1.09 10.38
C ASP A 95 4.32 0.63 8.95
N MET A 96 4.92 -0.54 8.82
CA MET A 96 5.24 -1.13 7.52
C MET A 96 4.10 -2.04 7.04
N GLY A 97 3.02 -2.19 7.79
CA GLY A 97 1.86 -3.04 7.53
C GLY A 97 1.11 -2.78 6.23
N TYR A 98 0.17 -3.67 5.91
CA TYR A 98 -0.75 -3.54 4.79
C TYR A 98 -2.19 -3.61 5.25
N GLN A 99 -3.08 -3.01 4.48
CA GLN A 99 -4.52 -3.15 4.66
C GLN A 99 -5.15 -3.63 3.37
N LEU A 100 -6.05 -4.61 3.49
CA LEU A 100 -6.85 -5.12 2.39
C LEU A 100 -8.27 -4.64 2.56
N TYR A 101 -8.75 -3.90 1.56
CA TYR A 101 -10.11 -3.43 1.49
C TYR A 101 -10.88 -4.17 0.39
N ARG A 102 -12.15 -4.41 0.66
CA ARG A 102 -13.13 -4.87 -0.33
C ARG A 102 -14.17 -3.77 -0.48
N GLY A 103 -14.05 -2.97 -1.53
CA GLY A 103 -14.78 -1.70 -1.61
C GLY A 103 -14.31 -0.75 -0.51
N ASP A 104 -15.23 -0.28 0.32
CA ASP A 104 -14.96 0.56 1.50
C ASP A 104 -14.76 -0.23 2.79
N THR A 105 -14.91 -1.55 2.74
CA THR A 105 -14.83 -2.42 3.92
C THR A 105 -13.41 -2.90 4.14
N LEU A 106 -12.81 -2.54 5.27
CA LEU A 106 -11.55 -3.14 5.72
C LEU A 106 -11.79 -4.63 6.02
N VAL A 107 -11.13 -5.51 5.27
CA VAL A 107 -11.21 -6.97 5.47
C VAL A 107 -10.08 -7.42 6.39
N TYR A 108 -8.89 -6.86 6.20
CA TYR A 108 -7.73 -7.16 7.05
C TYR A 108 -6.83 -5.94 7.22
N LYS A 109 -6.34 -5.74 8.45
CA LYS A 109 -5.13 -4.96 8.74
C LYS A 109 -4.05 -5.93 9.19
N TRP A 110 -2.88 -5.82 8.59
CA TRP A 110 -1.70 -6.54 9.01
C TRP A 110 -0.62 -5.61 9.50
N ASP A 111 0.00 -6.04 10.59
CA ASP A 111 1.31 -5.56 11.01
C ASP A 111 2.38 -6.41 10.30
N GLU A 112 3.67 -6.07 10.39
CA GLU A 112 4.74 -6.77 9.64
C GLU A 112 4.67 -8.30 9.75
N GLY A 113 4.81 -9.02 8.61
CA GLY A 113 5.18 -10.44 8.61
C GLY A 113 4.20 -11.48 8.07
N LEU A 114 3.25 -11.11 7.22
CA LEU A 114 2.42 -12.11 6.53
C LEU A 114 3.20 -12.98 5.52
N PRO A 115 2.97 -14.29 5.50
CA PRO A 115 3.30 -15.12 4.35
C PRO A 115 2.49 -14.67 3.13
N LEU A 116 3.14 -14.53 1.97
CA LEU A 116 2.49 -14.07 0.74
C LEU A 116 1.30 -14.93 0.32
N ASP A 117 1.36 -16.24 0.57
CA ASP A 117 0.28 -17.17 0.21
C ASP A 117 -1.01 -16.91 0.97
N GLN A 118 -0.91 -16.48 2.23
CA GLN A 118 -2.09 -16.06 2.99
C GLN A 118 -2.66 -14.79 2.36
N LEU A 119 -1.84 -13.79 2.05
CA LEU A 119 -2.31 -12.55 1.38
C LEU A 119 -3.00 -12.85 0.04
N ARG A 120 -2.46 -13.78 -0.77
CA ARG A 120 -3.11 -14.24 -2.01
C ARG A 120 -4.49 -14.83 -1.77
N GLY A 121 -4.65 -15.63 -0.72
CA GLY A 121 -5.94 -16.22 -0.34
C GLY A 121 -6.97 -15.13 -0.03
N GLU A 122 -6.59 -14.18 0.82
CA GLU A 122 -7.50 -13.11 1.25
C GLU A 122 -7.89 -12.17 0.10
N ILE A 123 -6.98 -11.90 -0.84
CA ILE A 123 -7.29 -11.13 -2.05
C ILE A 123 -8.31 -11.88 -2.92
N LYS A 124 -8.11 -13.19 -3.14
CA LYS A 124 -9.06 -14.01 -3.92
C LYS A 124 -10.45 -14.02 -3.30
N ASP A 125 -10.52 -14.15 -1.98
CA ASP A 125 -11.80 -14.15 -1.25
C ASP A 125 -12.47 -12.77 -1.31
N ALA A 126 -11.70 -11.68 -1.22
CA ALA A 126 -12.21 -10.33 -1.39
C ALA A 126 -12.80 -10.10 -2.79
N LEU A 127 -12.08 -10.51 -3.85
CA LEU A 127 -12.54 -10.42 -5.24
C LEU A 127 -13.80 -11.26 -5.48
N ALA A 128 -13.84 -12.50 -4.98
CA ALA A 128 -15.03 -13.35 -5.07
C ALA A 128 -16.23 -12.72 -4.36
N GLY A 129 -16.01 -12.05 -3.22
CA GLY A 129 -17.02 -11.30 -2.51
C GLY A 129 -17.61 -10.14 -3.32
N LEU A 130 -16.77 -9.36 -4.03
CA LEU A 130 -17.22 -8.26 -4.89
C LEU A 130 -18.13 -8.76 -6.02
N ARG A 131 -17.72 -9.85 -6.69
CA ARG A 131 -18.45 -10.44 -7.82
C ARG A 131 -19.85 -10.92 -7.41
N LYS A 132 -19.98 -11.59 -6.25
CA LYS A 132 -21.28 -12.03 -5.71
C LYS A 132 -22.23 -10.86 -5.41
N VAL A 133 -21.71 -9.76 -4.87
CA VAL A 133 -22.50 -8.54 -4.61
C VAL A 133 -22.96 -7.90 -5.91
N SER A 134 -22.10 -7.87 -6.93
CA SER A 134 -22.44 -7.35 -8.27
C SER A 134 -23.57 -8.16 -8.93
N GLU A 135 -23.50 -9.49 -8.89
CA GLU A 135 -24.53 -10.38 -9.44
C GLU A 135 -25.88 -10.22 -8.72
N SER A 136 -25.85 -10.11 -7.39
CA SER A 136 -27.07 -9.96 -6.58
C SER A 136 -27.79 -8.62 -6.80
N LYS A 137 -27.09 -7.59 -7.29
CA LYS A 137 -27.67 -6.28 -7.63
C LYS A 137 -28.25 -6.22 -9.05
N LYS A 138 -28.02 -7.25 -9.89
CA LYS A 138 -28.53 -7.33 -11.27
C LYS A 138 -29.86 -8.09 -11.39
N LEU A 139 -30.34 -8.71 -10.31
CA LEU A 139 -31.63 -9.39 -10.18
C LEU A 139 -32.68 -8.45 -9.59
#